data_AF-A0AAN9YN41-F1
#
_entry.id   AF-A0AAN9YN41-F1
#
_cell.length_a   1.000
_cell.length_b   1.000
_cell.length_c   1.000
_cell.angle_alpha   90.00
_cell.angle_beta   90.00
_cell.angle_gamma   90.00
#
_symmetry.space_group_name_H-M   'P 1'
#
loop_
_entity.id
_entity.type
_entity.pdbx_description
1 polymer ?
#
loop_
_entity_poly.entity_id
_entity_poly.type
_entity_poly.pdbx_seq_one_letter_code
_entity_poly.pdbx_strand_id
1 'polypeptide(L)'
;MSSYSTTTQGEPAPWRSLFLEHVQGMASPEFTLATVRLVKRQRRQGEASSPSPSEGKTATAAVPRARTCVFRGLFAELPANPRNEAERNPAGVYASDLPTFTTDVRMDKLAELFGEEVEEDDGGDGGASRSKPGTGGGGPVEATFWARRAGVQWRIRGRAYVLAPDVEDERGEVSEGAREVVRALRARMRRVVSSEDGEKEKGWSFAREITAHFGNVSPLMRGSFRNPAPGTPVALPVSDDRLGLGQEVADLEDEVARANFRVAVVVPDQVDRTDLSDPRRARRWLYTFVGTGQEPSQPGGVVEAGWEKVEVWP
;
A
#
# COMPACT_ATOMS: atom_id res chain seq x y z
N MET A 1 21.99 -14.36 -17.17
CA MET A 1 22.18 -12.97 -16.73
C MET A 1 21.28 -12.10 -17.61
N SER A 2 20.08 -11.78 -17.13
CA SER A 2 19.09 -11.02 -17.91
C SER A 2 19.24 -9.54 -17.60
N SER A 3 19.60 -8.77 -18.61
CA SER A 3 19.73 -7.31 -18.54
C SER A 3 18.33 -6.68 -18.47
N TYR A 4 17.89 -6.28 -17.29
CA TYR A 4 16.70 -5.45 -17.13
C TYR A 4 17.12 -3.99 -16.99
N SER A 5 17.29 -3.34 -18.14
CA SER A 5 17.35 -1.88 -18.26
C SER A 5 16.15 -1.44 -19.06
N THR A 6 15.16 -0.82 -18.43
CA THR A 6 14.53 0.44 -18.87
C THR A 6 13.40 0.83 -17.92
N THR A 7 13.53 1.99 -17.28
CA THR A 7 12.39 2.75 -16.75
C THR A 7 11.46 3.04 -17.93
N THR A 8 10.21 2.59 -17.87
CA THR A 8 9.28 2.74 -18.99
C THR A 8 8.85 4.21 -19.08
N GLN A 9 9.23 4.91 -20.17
CA GLN A 9 8.39 6.00 -20.67
C GLN A 9 7.06 5.35 -21.02
N GLY A 10 6.00 5.72 -20.30
CA GLY A 10 4.72 5.03 -20.40
C GLY A 10 3.56 5.99 -20.42
N GLU A 11 2.50 5.58 -21.07
CA GLU A 11 1.19 6.21 -20.91
C GLU A 11 0.58 5.79 -19.55
N PRO A 12 -0.31 6.60 -18.97
CA PRO A 12 -1.05 6.21 -17.78
C PRO A 12 -1.93 4.99 -18.03
N ALA A 13 -2.19 4.17 -17.00
CA ALA A 13 -3.08 3.03 -17.15
C ALA A 13 -4.49 3.46 -17.65
N PRO A 14 -5.14 2.67 -18.52
CA PRO A 14 -6.40 3.04 -19.17
C PRO A 14 -7.59 3.17 -18.20
N TRP A 15 -7.46 2.64 -16.98
CA TRP A 15 -8.45 2.79 -15.90
C TRP A 15 -8.22 4.02 -15.02
N ARG A 16 -7.03 4.63 -15.07
CA ARG A 16 -6.56 5.64 -14.11
C ARG A 16 -7.45 6.87 -14.06
N SER A 17 -7.71 7.50 -15.21
CA SER A 17 -8.42 8.79 -15.27
C SER A 17 -9.81 8.67 -14.65
N LEU A 18 -10.58 7.66 -15.08
CA LEU A 18 -11.92 7.41 -14.55
C LEU A 18 -11.91 6.99 -13.07
N PHE A 19 -10.92 6.21 -12.64
CA PHE A 19 -10.75 5.87 -11.22
C PHE A 19 -10.57 7.13 -10.37
N LEU A 20 -9.69 8.05 -10.78
CA LEU A 20 -9.44 9.30 -10.08
C LEU A 20 -10.67 10.20 -10.07
N GLU A 21 -11.39 10.33 -11.18
CA GLU A 21 -12.65 11.07 -11.25
C GLU A 21 -13.66 10.53 -10.22
N HIS A 22 -13.86 9.22 -10.19
CA HIS A 22 -14.79 8.57 -9.27
C HIS A 22 -14.39 8.74 -7.80
N VAL A 23 -13.10 8.58 -7.47
CA VAL A 23 -12.60 8.73 -6.09
C VAL A 23 -12.67 10.19 -5.62
N GLN A 24 -12.37 11.15 -6.49
CA GLN A 24 -12.51 12.58 -6.18
C GLN A 24 -13.97 13.00 -5.99
N GLY A 25 -14.91 12.29 -6.62
CA GLY A 25 -16.35 12.49 -6.42
C GLY A 25 -16.92 11.88 -5.13
N MET A 26 -16.11 11.15 -4.35
CA MET A 26 -16.56 10.57 -3.07
C MET A 26 -16.58 11.62 -1.96
N ALA A 27 -17.48 11.47 -0.99
CA ALA A 27 -17.54 12.37 0.17
C ALA A 27 -16.26 12.30 1.03
N SER A 28 -15.66 11.12 1.09
CA SER A 28 -14.35 10.84 1.66
C SER A 28 -13.69 9.79 0.77
N PRO A 29 -12.40 9.89 0.44
CA PRO A 29 -11.70 8.93 -0.41
C PRO A 29 -11.35 7.65 0.38
N GLU A 30 -12.35 7.03 1.01
CA GLU A 30 -12.22 5.81 1.81
C GLU A 30 -12.38 4.54 0.96
N PHE A 31 -11.68 3.49 1.35
CA PHE A 31 -11.76 2.19 0.72
C PHE A 31 -11.58 1.06 1.72
N THR A 32 -12.08 -0.13 1.40
CA THR A 32 -11.83 -1.33 2.19
C THR A 32 -10.54 -1.99 1.71
N LEU A 33 -9.56 -2.12 2.59
CA LEU A 33 -8.33 -2.89 2.34
C LEU A 33 -8.49 -4.31 2.87
N ALA A 34 -8.57 -5.27 1.96
CA ALA A 34 -8.47 -6.69 2.28
C ALA A 34 -7.02 -7.18 2.20
N THR A 35 -6.62 -7.99 3.17
CA THR A 35 -5.29 -8.61 3.29
C THR A 35 -5.46 -10.06 3.77
N VAL A 36 -4.35 -10.82 3.82
CA VAL A 36 -4.33 -12.18 4.37
C VAL A 36 -3.39 -12.22 5.58
N ARG A 37 -3.90 -12.71 6.71
CA ARG A 37 -3.10 -13.06 7.88
C ARG A 37 -2.71 -14.53 7.82
N LEU A 38 -1.43 -14.82 8.01
CA LEU A 38 -0.94 -16.18 8.12
C LEU A 38 -0.86 -16.55 9.60
N VAL A 39 -1.63 -17.55 10.04
CA VAL A 39 -1.72 -17.98 11.44
C VAL A 39 -1.15 -19.38 11.58
N LYS A 40 -0.08 -19.52 12.35
CA LYS A 40 0.48 -20.83 12.74
C LYS A 40 -0.45 -21.49 13.74
N ARG A 41 -0.96 -22.67 13.40
CA ARG A 41 -1.69 -23.51 14.34
C ARG A 41 -0.73 -24.34 15.15
N GLN A 42 -0.71 -24.14 16.46
CA GLN A 42 -0.03 -25.06 17.36
C GLN A 42 -0.86 -26.33 17.51
N ARG A 43 -0.18 -27.48 17.45
CA ARG A 43 -0.83 -28.77 17.66
C ARG A 43 -1.29 -28.83 19.11
N ARG A 44 -2.60 -28.84 19.36
CA ARG A 44 -3.14 -28.95 20.73
C ARG A 44 -2.69 -30.27 21.36
N GLN A 45 -2.08 -30.19 22.55
CA GLN A 45 -1.77 -31.37 23.36
C GLN A 45 -3.09 -32.08 23.72
N GLY A 46 -3.38 -33.20 23.05
CA GLY A 46 -4.57 -34.01 23.31
C GLY A 46 -5.33 -34.53 22.07
N GLU A 47 -5.02 -34.05 20.86
CA GLU A 47 -5.61 -34.63 19.65
C GLU A 47 -4.90 -35.95 19.28
N ALA A 48 -5.64 -37.06 19.39
CA ALA A 48 -5.15 -38.41 19.10
C ALA A 48 -4.57 -38.49 17.67
N SER A 49 -3.34 -38.99 17.60
CA SER A 49 -2.58 -39.20 16.37
C SER A 49 -3.24 -40.26 15.48
N SER A 50 -3.81 -39.85 14.35
CA SER A 50 -3.80 -40.73 13.16
C SER A 50 -2.46 -40.57 12.46
N PRO A 51 -1.70 -41.65 12.23
CA PRO A 51 -0.39 -41.57 11.58
C PRO A 51 -0.60 -41.35 10.09
N SER A 52 -0.50 -40.09 9.64
CA SER A 52 -0.32 -39.76 8.23
C SER A 52 1.16 -39.44 7.99
N PRO A 53 1.80 -39.90 6.90
CA PRO A 53 3.26 -39.89 6.74
C PRO A 53 3.88 -38.50 6.46
N SER A 54 3.15 -37.41 6.67
CA SER A 54 3.67 -36.05 6.59
C SER A 54 4.03 -35.52 7.99
N GLU A 55 4.95 -36.20 8.67
CA GLU A 55 5.50 -35.75 9.95
C GLU A 55 6.31 -34.47 9.75
N GLY A 56 5.91 -33.37 10.40
CA GLY A 56 6.80 -32.24 10.68
C GLY A 56 6.42 -30.84 10.18
N LYS A 57 5.29 -30.61 9.49
CA LYS A 57 4.87 -29.25 9.11
C LYS A 57 3.80 -28.69 10.03
N THR A 58 4.12 -27.64 10.79
CA THR A 58 3.14 -26.75 11.41
C THR A 58 2.17 -26.25 10.34
N ALA A 59 0.86 -26.41 10.55
CA ALA A 59 -0.14 -25.97 9.57
C ALA A 59 -0.35 -24.45 9.69
N THR A 60 -0.03 -23.71 8.64
CA THR A 60 -0.34 -22.28 8.53
C THR A 60 -1.73 -22.11 7.91
N ALA A 61 -2.62 -21.42 8.63
CA ALA A 61 -3.94 -21.03 8.13
C ALA A 61 -3.90 -19.62 7.54
N ALA A 62 -4.37 -19.45 6.30
CA ALA A 62 -4.57 -18.14 5.69
C ALA A 62 -5.96 -17.61 6.07
N VAL A 63 -6.00 -16.49 6.80
CA VAL A 63 -7.25 -15.90 7.31
C VAL A 63 -7.41 -14.48 6.76
N PRO A 64 -8.48 -14.19 5.99
CA PRO A 64 -8.69 -12.85 5.44
C PRO A 64 -8.94 -11.83 6.56
N ARG A 65 -8.53 -10.59 6.33
CA ARG A 65 -8.80 -9.43 7.18
C ARG A 65 -9.22 -8.25 6.31
N ALA A 66 -10.11 -7.41 6.83
CA ALA A 66 -10.58 -6.23 6.14
C ALA A 66 -10.67 -5.05 7.11
N ARG A 67 -10.41 -3.84 6.61
CA ARG A 67 -10.60 -2.58 7.34
C ARG A 67 -10.75 -1.42 6.37
N THR A 68 -11.31 -0.31 6.85
CA THR A 68 -11.35 0.94 6.08
C THR A 68 -10.00 1.67 6.16
N CYS A 69 -9.53 2.13 5.01
CA CYS A 69 -8.35 2.98 4.84
C CYS A 69 -8.72 4.23 4.03
N VAL A 70 -7.85 5.23 4.06
CA VAL A 70 -8.03 6.48 3.30
C VAL A 70 -7.02 6.50 2.16
N PHE A 71 -7.49 6.70 0.93
CA PHE A 71 -6.64 6.92 -0.23
C PHE A 71 -5.98 8.29 -0.14
N ARG A 72 -4.65 8.30 -0.25
CA ARG A 72 -3.79 9.48 -0.07
C ARG A 72 -3.17 9.98 -1.36
N GLY A 73 -3.76 9.61 -2.50
CA GLY A 73 -3.26 9.95 -3.83
C GLY A 73 -2.45 8.82 -4.45
N LEU A 74 -1.92 9.08 -5.64
CA LEU A 74 -1.01 8.18 -6.33
C LEU A 74 0.44 8.54 -5.98
N PHE A 75 1.29 7.53 -5.80
CA PHE A 75 2.67 7.71 -5.38
C PHE A 75 3.45 8.54 -6.41
N ALA A 76 4.31 9.46 -5.94
CA ALA A 76 5.03 10.46 -6.75
C ALA A 76 4.15 11.55 -7.39
N GLU A 77 2.86 11.58 -7.08
CA GLU A 77 1.88 12.52 -7.66
C GLU A 77 1.01 13.16 -6.58
N LEU A 78 1.56 13.30 -5.36
CA LEU A 78 0.89 14.00 -4.28
C LEU A 78 0.50 15.41 -4.75
N PRO A 79 -0.77 15.85 -4.66
CA PRO A 79 -1.16 17.20 -5.07
C PRO A 79 -0.47 18.28 -4.23
N ALA A 80 -0.32 19.49 -4.79
CA ALA A 80 0.15 20.63 -4.02
C ALA A 80 -0.84 20.98 -2.91
N ASN A 81 -0.34 21.13 -1.68
CA ASN A 81 -1.12 21.55 -0.53
C ASN A 81 -0.40 22.71 0.18
N PRO A 82 -0.98 23.93 0.18
CA PRO A 82 -0.36 25.09 0.83
C PRO A 82 -0.15 24.94 2.34
N ARG A 83 -0.81 23.97 2.98
CA ARG A 83 -0.65 23.67 4.42
C ARG A 83 0.43 22.62 4.70
N ASN A 84 1.05 22.07 3.66
CA ASN A 84 2.13 21.11 3.78
C ASN A 84 3.46 21.86 3.61
N GLU A 85 4.18 22.02 4.72
CA GLU A 85 5.46 22.73 4.77
C GLU A 85 6.66 21.84 4.40
N ALA A 86 6.43 20.55 4.14
CA ALA A 86 7.50 19.63 3.75
C ALA A 86 8.10 20.03 2.40
N GLU A 87 9.43 19.93 2.30
CA GLU A 87 10.10 19.98 1.00
C GLU A 87 9.52 18.88 0.10
N ARG A 88 9.14 19.23 -1.13
CA ARG A 88 8.53 18.30 -2.09
C ARG A 88 9.54 17.88 -3.14
N ASN A 89 9.38 16.66 -3.64
CA ASN A 89 10.13 16.23 -4.80
C ASN A 89 9.89 17.16 -5.99
N PRO A 90 10.89 17.35 -6.88
CA PRO A 90 10.70 18.13 -8.09
C PRO A 90 9.49 17.62 -8.88
N ALA A 91 8.58 18.53 -9.23
CA ALA A 91 7.34 18.17 -9.89
C ALA A 91 7.60 17.58 -11.29
N GLY A 92 6.78 16.61 -11.68
CA GLY A 92 6.80 16.05 -13.04
C GLY A 92 8.01 15.18 -13.37
N VAL A 93 8.80 14.74 -12.38
CA VAL A 93 9.89 13.77 -12.63
C VAL A 93 9.34 12.37 -12.86
N TYR A 94 8.51 11.90 -11.92
CA TYR A 94 7.84 10.60 -12.00
C TYR A 94 6.33 10.76 -11.85
N ALA A 95 5.60 9.84 -12.47
CA ALA A 95 4.17 9.60 -12.26
C ALA A 95 3.94 8.09 -12.09
N SER A 96 2.85 7.70 -11.43
CA SER A 96 2.60 6.28 -11.18
C SER A 96 1.11 5.98 -11.02
N ASP A 97 0.68 4.76 -11.34
CA ASP A 97 -0.70 4.32 -11.07
C ASP A 97 -0.78 3.55 -9.75
N LEU A 98 -0.04 4.00 -8.74
CA LEU A 98 0.17 3.29 -7.48
C LEU A 98 -0.60 3.97 -6.33
N PRO A 99 -1.78 3.45 -5.93
CA PRO A 99 -2.54 4.01 -4.82
C PRO A 99 -1.77 3.98 -3.51
N THR A 100 -1.83 5.08 -2.77
CA THR A 100 -1.19 5.19 -1.45
C THR A 100 -2.20 5.28 -0.33
N PHE A 101 -1.81 4.81 0.84
CA PHE A 101 -2.46 5.11 2.11
C PHE A 101 -1.41 5.25 3.22
N THR A 102 -1.78 5.85 4.34
CA THR A 102 -0.90 5.95 5.51
C THR A 102 -1.37 5.00 6.61
N THR A 103 -0.43 4.47 7.38
CA THR A 103 -0.72 3.53 8.47
C THR A 103 0.30 3.68 9.59
N ASP A 104 -0.05 3.20 10.78
CA ASP A 104 0.86 3.10 11.91
C ASP A 104 1.57 1.74 11.86
N VAL A 105 2.88 1.74 12.10
CA VAL A 105 3.74 0.55 12.07
C VAL A 105 3.28 -0.54 13.04
N ARG A 106 2.60 -0.17 14.12
CA ARG A 106 2.14 -1.06 15.19
C ARG A 106 0.80 -1.73 14.87
N MET A 107 0.16 -1.37 13.76
CA MET A 107 -1.11 -1.98 13.38
C MET A 107 -0.92 -3.38 12.81
N ASP A 108 -1.77 -4.31 13.23
CA ASP A 108 -1.98 -5.67 12.71
C ASP A 108 -1.76 -5.87 11.20
N LYS A 109 -2.22 -4.92 10.38
CA LYS A 109 -2.09 -5.04 8.93
C LYS A 109 -0.62 -5.05 8.47
N LEU A 110 0.32 -4.51 9.24
CA LEU A 110 1.74 -4.50 8.88
C LEU A 110 2.29 -5.91 8.79
N ALA A 111 2.05 -6.77 9.78
CA ALA A 111 2.44 -8.18 9.72
C ALA A 111 1.89 -8.85 8.44
N GLU A 112 0.63 -8.56 8.10
CA GLU A 112 -0.03 -9.09 6.90
C GLU A 112 0.60 -8.56 5.60
N LEU A 113 1.02 -7.29 5.55
CA LEU A 113 1.71 -6.71 4.41
C LEU A 113 3.13 -7.26 4.24
N PHE A 114 3.77 -7.71 5.32
CA PHE A 114 5.08 -8.36 5.31
C PHE A 114 4.98 -9.88 5.12
N GLY A 115 3.78 -10.45 5.10
CA GLY A 115 3.59 -11.90 5.02
C GLY A 115 4.14 -12.62 6.25
N GLU A 116 4.19 -11.95 7.40
CA GLU A 116 4.63 -12.54 8.66
C GLU A 116 3.60 -13.57 9.13
N GLU A 117 4.09 -14.72 9.59
CA GLU A 117 3.27 -15.73 10.26
C GLU A 117 3.15 -15.39 11.75
N VAL A 118 1.92 -15.27 12.23
CA VAL A 118 1.62 -15.02 13.66
C VAL A 118 1.15 -16.29 14.34
N GLU A 119 1.32 -16.39 15.66
CA GLU A 119 0.87 -17.55 16.45
C GLU A 119 -0.65 -17.45 16.75
N GLU A 120 -1.33 -18.59 16.87
CA GLU A 120 -2.79 -18.64 17.14
C GLU A 120 -3.17 -18.10 18.53
N ASP A 121 -2.30 -18.28 19.53
CA ASP A 121 -2.48 -17.84 20.92
C ASP A 121 -1.94 -16.41 21.19
N ASP A 122 -1.57 -15.66 20.15
CA ASP A 122 -1.23 -14.22 20.25
C ASP A 122 -2.51 -13.36 20.44
N GLY A 123 -3.45 -13.90 21.22
CA GLY A 123 -4.79 -13.42 21.44
C GLY A 123 -4.80 -12.08 22.14
N GLY A 124 -4.69 -11.02 21.37
CA GLY A 124 -5.04 -9.66 21.78
C GLY A 124 -4.21 -9.09 22.94
N ASP A 125 -3.15 -9.76 23.38
CA ASP A 125 -2.12 -9.07 24.13
C ASP A 125 -1.44 -8.15 23.13
N GLY A 126 -1.34 -6.87 23.45
CA GLY A 126 -0.81 -5.83 22.56
C GLY A 126 0.69 -5.96 22.32
N GLY A 127 1.21 -7.19 22.28
CA GLY A 127 2.56 -7.55 21.93
C GLY A 127 2.82 -7.19 20.48
N ALA A 128 3.38 -6.01 20.28
CA ALA A 128 4.05 -5.63 19.06
C ALA A 128 4.79 -6.83 18.46
N SER A 129 4.50 -7.17 17.20
CA SER A 129 5.45 -7.94 16.39
C SER A 129 6.82 -7.29 16.59
N ARG A 130 7.76 -8.06 17.16
CA ARG A 130 9.02 -7.55 17.72
C ARG A 130 10.04 -7.15 16.66
N SER A 131 9.72 -7.33 15.38
CA SER A 131 10.44 -6.71 14.27
C SER A 131 9.87 -5.31 14.07
N LYS A 132 10.67 -4.25 14.29
CA LYS A 132 10.35 -2.94 13.72
C LYS A 132 10.36 -3.11 12.19
N PRO A 133 9.22 -3.17 11.49
CA PRO A 133 9.23 -3.21 10.05
C PRO A 133 9.74 -1.84 9.58
N GLY A 134 10.96 -1.86 9.08
CA GLY A 134 11.50 -0.82 8.22
C GLY A 134 10.78 -0.86 6.87
N THR A 135 11.49 -0.48 5.82
CA THR A 135 10.96 -0.51 4.46
C THR A 135 10.92 -1.97 3.96
N GLY A 136 9.79 -2.39 3.42
CA GLY A 136 9.59 -3.79 3.01
C GLY A 136 8.15 -4.10 2.56
N GLY A 137 7.67 -5.30 2.86
CA GLY A 137 6.32 -5.75 2.52
C GLY A 137 6.25 -6.55 1.22
N GLY A 138 5.18 -6.38 0.46
CA GLY A 138 4.91 -7.14 -0.77
C GLY A 138 3.82 -8.20 -0.63
N GLY A 139 3.13 -8.23 0.51
CA GLY A 139 1.96 -9.08 0.76
C GLY A 139 0.79 -8.76 -0.18
N PRO A 140 -0.04 -9.76 -0.50
CA PRO A 140 -1.17 -9.60 -1.40
C PRO A 140 -2.29 -8.77 -0.77
N VAL A 141 -2.87 -7.86 -1.55
CA VAL A 141 -3.97 -7.01 -1.12
C VAL A 141 -5.07 -6.89 -2.18
N GLU A 142 -6.29 -6.61 -1.73
CA GLU A 142 -7.37 -6.10 -2.57
C GLU A 142 -7.92 -4.81 -1.93
N ALA A 143 -7.80 -3.68 -2.63
CA ALA A 143 -8.38 -2.40 -2.25
C ALA A 143 -9.71 -2.20 -2.99
N THR A 144 -10.82 -2.14 -2.24
CA THR A 144 -12.17 -1.99 -2.80
C THR A 144 -12.74 -0.61 -2.51
N PHE A 145 -13.08 0.12 -3.56
CA PHE A 145 -13.71 1.44 -3.52
C PHE A 145 -15.15 1.32 -4.00
N TRP A 146 -16.07 1.96 -3.28
CA TRP A 146 -17.44 2.14 -3.72
C TRP A 146 -17.71 3.61 -4.01
N ALA A 147 -17.64 3.99 -5.29
CA ALA A 147 -17.95 5.34 -5.74
C ALA A 147 -19.47 5.50 -5.90
N ARG A 148 -20.15 5.67 -4.77
CA ARG A 148 -21.62 5.65 -4.68
C ARG A 148 -22.32 6.57 -5.68
N ARG A 149 -21.80 7.78 -5.91
CA ARG A 149 -22.38 8.75 -6.85
C ARG A 149 -22.28 8.29 -8.30
N ALA A 150 -21.17 7.65 -8.68
CA ALA A 150 -20.98 7.08 -10.00
C ALA A 150 -21.74 5.75 -10.17
N GLY A 151 -22.11 5.08 -9.07
CA GLY A 151 -22.66 3.72 -9.13
C GLY A 151 -21.60 2.68 -9.53
N VAL A 152 -20.32 2.96 -9.27
CA VAL A 152 -19.20 2.12 -9.73
C VAL A 152 -18.40 1.58 -8.55
N GLN A 153 -18.12 0.28 -8.59
CA GLN A 153 -17.16 -0.38 -7.70
C GLN A 153 -15.82 -0.55 -8.43
N TRP A 154 -14.74 -0.23 -7.73
CA TRP A 154 -13.37 -0.54 -8.15
C TRP A 154 -12.75 -1.53 -7.18
N ARG A 155 -12.15 -2.61 -7.68
CA ARG A 155 -11.34 -3.54 -6.88
C ARG A 155 -9.95 -3.59 -7.48
N ILE A 156 -8.97 -3.12 -6.73
CA ILE A 156 -7.56 -3.05 -7.13
C ILE A 156 -6.83 -4.17 -6.40
N ARG A 157 -6.34 -5.17 -7.13
CA ARG A 157 -5.59 -6.31 -6.60
C ARG A 157 -4.12 -6.18 -6.95
N GLY A 158 -3.27 -6.60 -6.03
CA GLY A 158 -1.83 -6.64 -6.27
C GLY A 158 -1.06 -6.80 -4.98
N ARG A 159 0.07 -6.11 -4.86
CA ARG A 159 0.97 -6.17 -3.69
C ARG A 159 1.04 -4.81 -3.02
N ALA A 160 1.12 -4.78 -1.70
CA ALA A 160 1.37 -3.53 -0.99
C ALA A 160 2.76 -3.53 -0.35
N TYR A 161 3.53 -2.48 -0.65
CA TYR A 161 4.84 -2.23 -0.08
C TYR A 161 4.76 -1.11 0.94
N VAL A 162 5.57 -1.20 1.98
CA VAL A 162 5.62 -0.26 3.10
C VAL A 162 6.91 0.52 3.02
N LEU A 163 6.79 1.84 3.00
CA LEU A 163 7.88 2.80 3.03
C LEU A 163 8.01 3.37 4.44
N ALA A 164 9.23 3.32 4.97
CA ALA A 164 9.62 3.81 6.28
C ALA A 164 10.87 4.70 6.17
N PRO A 165 11.30 5.39 7.24
CA PRO A 165 12.43 6.31 7.19
C PRO A 165 13.76 5.70 6.72
N ASP A 166 13.90 4.37 6.78
CA ASP A 166 15.07 3.61 6.32
C ASP A 166 15.07 3.27 4.81
N VAL A 167 14.12 3.81 4.02
CA VAL A 167 14.05 3.57 2.56
C VAL A 167 15.32 4.00 1.83
N GLU A 168 15.94 5.06 2.32
CA GLU A 168 17.15 5.69 1.79
C GLU A 168 18.07 6.03 2.99
N ASP A 169 19.37 5.90 2.79
CA ASP A 169 20.41 6.30 3.74
C ASP A 169 21.42 7.17 3.00
N GLU A 170 21.85 8.28 3.62
CA GLU A 170 22.89 9.18 3.12
C GLU A 170 24.22 8.46 2.83
N ARG A 171 24.51 7.38 3.57
CA ARG A 171 25.70 6.53 3.38
C ARG A 171 25.52 5.46 2.30
N GLY A 172 24.31 5.30 1.77
CA GLY A 172 23.96 4.28 0.77
C GLY A 172 23.78 2.87 1.34
N GLU A 173 23.85 2.70 2.67
CA GLU A 173 23.72 1.42 3.36
C GLU A 173 22.26 1.07 3.67
N VAL A 174 21.44 0.92 2.63
CA VAL A 174 20.03 0.51 2.79
C VAL A 174 19.88 -1.02 2.90
N SER A 175 18.87 -1.47 3.64
CA SER A 175 18.53 -2.89 3.81
C SER A 175 18.17 -3.56 2.47
N GLU A 176 18.28 -4.89 2.40
CA GLU A 176 17.85 -5.65 1.21
C GLU A 176 16.37 -5.39 0.90
N GLY A 177 15.50 -5.42 1.92
CA GLY A 177 14.08 -5.11 1.79
C GLY A 177 13.81 -3.73 1.19
N ALA A 178 14.54 -2.70 1.64
CA ALA A 178 14.43 -1.35 1.07
C ALA A 178 14.81 -1.33 -0.42
N ARG A 179 15.91 -1.99 -0.80
CA ARG A 179 16.34 -2.09 -2.21
C ARG A 179 15.30 -2.79 -3.08
N GLU A 180 14.71 -3.87 -2.58
CA GLU A 180 13.69 -4.61 -3.32
C GLU A 180 12.41 -3.80 -3.52
N VAL A 181 11.96 -3.08 -2.49
CA VAL A 181 10.81 -2.18 -2.58
C VAL A 181 11.07 -1.07 -3.58
N VAL A 182 12.21 -0.38 -3.47
CA VAL A 182 12.57 0.70 -4.41
C VAL A 182 12.60 0.18 -5.85
N ARG A 183 13.20 -1.00 -6.08
CA ARG A 183 13.20 -1.65 -7.40
C ARG A 183 11.79 -1.94 -7.89
N ALA A 184 10.93 -2.52 -7.04
CA ALA A 184 9.55 -2.86 -7.40
C ALA A 184 8.71 -1.63 -7.74
N LEU A 185 8.85 -0.55 -6.97
CA LEU A 185 8.14 0.71 -7.21
C LEU A 185 8.67 1.40 -8.48
N ARG A 186 9.99 1.50 -8.65
CA ARG A 186 10.60 2.12 -9.85
C ARG A 186 10.22 1.39 -11.14
N ALA A 187 10.05 0.06 -11.10
CA ALA A 187 9.58 -0.71 -12.25
C ALA A 187 8.14 -0.38 -12.69
N ARG A 188 7.36 0.28 -11.82
CA ARG A 188 5.94 0.64 -12.05
C ARG A 188 5.72 2.15 -12.10
N MET A 189 6.74 2.94 -11.78
CA MET A 189 6.76 4.39 -11.94
C MET A 189 7.19 4.72 -13.36
N ARG A 190 6.57 5.75 -13.93
CA ARG A 190 6.86 6.28 -15.24
C ARG A 190 7.66 7.55 -15.11
N ARG A 191 8.70 7.68 -15.92
CA ARG A 191 9.45 8.94 -16.03
C ARG A 191 8.67 9.90 -16.93
N VAL A 192 8.46 11.13 -16.44
CA VAL A 192 7.68 12.17 -17.14
C VAL A 192 8.60 13.27 -17.70
N VAL A 193 9.77 13.49 -17.09
CA VAL A 193 10.82 14.39 -17.63
C VAL A 193 11.50 13.82 -18.87
N SER A 194 11.88 14.69 -19.81
CA SER A 194 12.73 14.33 -20.95
C SER A 194 14.12 13.88 -20.46
N SER A 195 14.87 13.21 -21.34
CA SER A 195 16.24 12.74 -21.06
C SER A 195 17.23 13.87 -20.73
N GLU A 196 16.90 15.11 -21.09
CA GLU A 196 17.75 16.30 -20.89
C GLU A 196 17.63 16.91 -19.47
N ASP A 197 16.57 16.57 -18.73
CA ASP A 197 16.28 17.06 -17.37
C ASP A 197 16.93 16.20 -16.26
N GLY A 198 18.14 15.68 -16.52
CA GLY A 198 18.83 14.72 -15.64
C GLY A 198 19.09 15.23 -14.21
N GLU A 199 19.23 16.54 -14.01
CA GLU A 199 19.39 17.15 -12.68
C GLU A 199 18.11 17.08 -11.83
N LYS A 200 16.92 17.22 -12.42
CA LYS A 200 15.65 17.07 -11.68
C LYS A 200 15.45 15.64 -11.20
N GLU A 201 15.89 14.66 -12.00
CA GLU A 201 15.82 13.24 -11.62
C GLU A 201 16.74 12.92 -10.45
N LYS A 202 17.98 13.44 -10.44
CA LYS A 202 18.90 13.31 -9.30
C LYS A 202 18.33 13.92 -8.02
N GLY A 203 17.52 14.96 -8.15
CA GLY A 203 16.87 15.62 -7.03
C GLY A 203 15.66 14.88 -6.45
N TRP A 204 15.18 13.79 -7.05
CA TRP A 204 14.00 13.06 -6.56
C TRP A 204 14.39 11.97 -5.54
N SER A 205 13.67 11.89 -4.42
CA SER A 205 13.97 10.98 -3.29
C SER A 205 12.71 10.32 -2.73
N PHE A 206 12.81 9.03 -2.36
CA PHE A 206 11.75 8.33 -1.63
C PHE A 206 11.55 8.91 -0.23
N ALA A 207 12.62 9.23 0.49
CA ALA A 207 12.54 9.82 1.83
C ALA A 207 11.75 11.15 1.80
N ARG A 208 12.01 11.99 0.80
CA ARG A 208 11.25 13.24 0.61
C ARG A 208 9.77 12.98 0.30
N GLU A 209 9.46 11.95 -0.48
CA GLU A 209 8.05 11.56 -0.74
C GLU A 209 7.34 11.11 0.55
N ILE A 210 8.02 10.35 1.42
CA ILE A 210 7.47 9.94 2.73
C ILE A 210 7.21 11.17 3.61
N THR A 211 8.15 12.11 3.69
CA THR A 211 7.98 13.35 4.45
C THR A 211 6.87 14.21 3.88
N ALA A 212 6.76 14.32 2.55
CA ALA A 212 5.65 15.02 1.90
C ALA A 212 4.29 14.40 2.25
N HIS A 213 4.17 13.07 2.27
CA HIS A 213 2.95 12.38 2.73
C HIS A 213 2.64 12.65 4.20
N PHE A 214 3.64 12.67 5.08
CA PHE A 214 3.46 12.99 6.50
C PHE A 214 2.96 14.42 6.68
N GLY A 215 3.61 15.40 6.05
CA GLY A 215 3.21 16.80 6.13
C GLY A 215 1.84 17.10 5.50
N ASN A 216 1.36 16.24 4.59
CA ASN A 216 0.03 16.37 3.99
C ASN A 216 -1.12 15.89 4.90
N VAL A 217 -0.80 15.30 6.06
CA VAL A 217 -1.75 14.91 7.10
C VAL A 217 -1.92 16.08 8.08
N SER A 218 -3.14 16.35 8.57
CA SER A 218 -3.37 17.45 9.52
C SER A 218 -2.61 17.25 10.85
N PRO A 219 -2.29 18.32 11.61
CA PRO A 219 -1.56 18.19 12.88
C PRO A 219 -2.16 17.20 13.87
N LEU A 220 -3.48 17.22 14.05
CA LEU A 220 -4.20 16.27 14.92
C LEU A 220 -4.07 14.82 14.41
N MET A 221 -4.15 14.62 13.10
CA MET A 221 -3.99 13.28 12.52
C MET A 221 -2.52 12.81 12.58
N ARG A 222 -1.54 13.71 12.49
CA ARG A 222 -0.14 13.37 12.75
C ARG A 222 0.08 12.97 14.21
N GLY A 223 -0.57 13.67 15.14
CA GLY A 223 -0.52 13.31 16.56
C GLY A 223 -1.14 11.95 16.88
N SER A 224 -1.99 11.39 16.01
CA SER A 224 -2.49 10.01 16.19
C SER A 224 -1.38 8.95 16.17
N PHE A 225 -0.23 9.21 15.53
CA PHE A 225 0.95 8.33 15.58
C PHE A 225 1.66 8.36 16.95
N ARG A 226 1.27 9.29 17.84
CA ARG A 226 1.67 9.33 19.25
C ARG A 226 0.62 8.74 20.17
N ASN A 227 -0.43 8.09 19.65
CA ASN A 227 -1.36 7.36 20.51
C ASN A 227 -0.67 6.11 21.09
N PRO A 228 -1.21 5.56 22.19
CA PRO A 228 -0.93 4.17 22.61
C PRO A 228 -1.12 3.20 21.43
N ALA A 229 -0.43 2.06 21.48
CA ALA A 229 -0.44 1.10 20.37
C ALA A 229 -1.88 0.71 19.97
N PRO A 230 -2.23 0.77 18.67
CA PRO A 230 -3.56 0.36 18.22
C PRO A 230 -3.86 -1.09 18.59
N GLY A 231 -5.05 -1.35 19.13
CA GLY A 231 -5.46 -2.70 19.55
C GLY A 231 -5.09 -3.06 20.99
N THR A 232 -4.24 -2.27 21.66
CA THR A 232 -3.94 -2.47 23.08
C THR A 232 -5.18 -2.21 23.95
N PRO A 233 -5.55 -3.13 24.87
CA PRO A 233 -6.64 -2.90 25.81
C PRO A 233 -6.44 -1.63 26.66
N VAL A 234 -7.48 -0.80 26.76
CA VAL A 234 -7.44 0.49 27.49
C VAL A 234 -7.19 0.35 29.00
N ALA A 235 -7.40 -0.84 29.56
CA ALA A 235 -7.16 -1.12 30.97
C ALA A 235 -5.66 -1.34 31.27
N LEU A 236 -4.83 -1.56 30.26
CA LEU A 236 -3.38 -1.69 30.43
C LEU A 236 -2.72 -0.31 30.54
N PRO A 237 -1.74 -0.15 31.44
CA PRO A 237 -1.01 1.10 31.57
C PRO A 237 -0.17 1.38 30.31
N VAL A 238 -0.08 2.66 29.94
CA VAL A 238 0.81 3.14 28.88
C VAL A 238 2.13 3.54 29.54
N SER A 239 3.21 2.82 29.25
CA SER A 239 4.50 3.00 29.92
C SER A 239 5.33 4.17 29.39
N ASP A 240 5.10 4.61 28.14
CA ASP A 240 5.77 5.76 27.53
C ASP A 240 4.87 6.99 27.67
N ASP A 241 5.31 7.97 28.46
CA ASP A 241 4.58 9.20 28.80
C ASP A 241 4.43 10.16 27.61
N ARG A 242 5.19 9.94 26.53
CA ARG A 242 5.03 10.68 25.26
C ARG A 242 3.82 10.21 24.47
N LEU A 243 3.23 9.07 24.85
CA LEU A 243 2.07 8.48 24.19
C LEU A 243 0.75 8.90 24.85
N GLY A 244 -0.22 9.33 24.05
CA GLY A 244 -1.48 9.87 24.53
C GLY A 244 -2.42 10.29 23.41
N LEU A 245 -3.73 10.31 23.69
CA LEU A 245 -4.76 10.70 22.74
C LEU A 245 -4.83 12.22 22.57
N GLY A 246 -5.31 12.68 21.41
CA GLY A 246 -5.66 14.08 21.16
C GLY A 246 -4.46 15.04 21.04
N GLN A 247 -3.26 14.50 20.90
CA GLN A 247 -2.05 15.31 20.66
C GLN A 247 -2.09 15.91 19.25
N GLU A 248 -1.55 17.11 19.09
CA GLU A 248 -1.30 17.71 17.78
C GLU A 248 0.20 17.76 17.52
N VAL A 249 0.61 17.39 16.31
CA VAL A 249 2.01 17.41 15.88
C VAL A 249 2.17 18.36 14.70
N ALA A 250 2.75 19.53 14.96
CA ALA A 250 3.09 20.50 13.91
C ALA A 250 4.42 20.15 13.23
N ASP A 251 5.38 19.68 14.01
CA ASP A 251 6.73 19.33 13.56
C ASP A 251 6.73 18.14 12.59
N LEU A 252 7.43 18.29 11.47
CA LEU A 252 7.60 17.24 10.46
C LEU A 252 8.61 16.17 10.88
N GLU A 253 9.48 16.49 11.84
CA GLU A 253 10.53 15.61 12.33
C GLU A 253 10.25 15.07 13.75
N ASP A 254 8.98 15.15 14.23
CA ASP A 254 8.58 14.60 15.54
C ASP A 254 8.99 13.13 15.65
N GLU A 255 9.94 12.85 16.54
CA GLU A 255 10.60 11.55 16.67
C GLU A 255 9.59 10.40 16.85
N VAL A 256 8.59 10.59 17.71
CA VAL A 256 7.63 9.54 18.08
C VAL A 256 6.65 9.29 16.95
N ALA A 257 6.08 10.35 16.38
CA ALA A 257 5.16 10.22 15.26
C ALA A 257 5.85 9.61 14.04
N ARG A 258 7.08 10.03 13.73
CA ARG A 258 7.87 9.53 12.59
C ARG A 258 8.31 8.09 12.77
N ALA A 259 8.64 7.68 14.00
CA ALA A 259 8.95 6.28 14.29
C ALA A 259 7.77 5.34 13.95
N ASN A 260 6.53 5.82 14.11
CA ASN A 260 5.32 5.03 13.89
C ASN A 260 4.68 5.24 12.50
N PHE A 261 4.89 6.37 11.85
CA PHE A 261 4.30 6.70 10.55
C PHE A 261 4.85 5.82 9.42
N ARG A 262 3.96 5.30 8.57
CA ARG A 262 4.31 4.57 7.35
C ARG A 262 3.47 5.03 6.17
N VAL A 263 4.07 5.03 4.99
CA VAL A 263 3.35 5.13 3.70
C VAL A 263 3.28 3.73 3.10
N ALA A 264 2.08 3.27 2.81
CA ALA A 264 1.87 2.01 2.10
C ALA A 264 1.46 2.31 0.64
N VAL A 265 2.13 1.63 -0.30
CA VAL A 265 1.97 1.81 -1.74
C VAL A 265 1.46 0.50 -2.34
N VAL A 266 0.26 0.53 -2.92
CA VAL A 266 -0.31 -0.62 -3.65
C VAL A 266 0.21 -0.60 -5.07
N VAL A 267 0.84 -1.69 -5.49
CA VAL A 267 1.22 -1.98 -6.87
C VAL A 267 0.13 -2.84 -7.50
N PRO A 268 -0.69 -2.28 -8.41
CA PRO A 268 -1.77 -3.03 -9.04
C PRO A 268 -1.24 -4.05 -10.06
N ASP A 269 -1.69 -5.29 -9.91
CA ASP A 269 -1.57 -6.35 -10.91
C ASP A 269 -2.88 -6.50 -11.69
N GLN A 270 -4.01 -6.21 -11.03
CA GLN A 270 -5.33 -6.27 -11.64
C GLN A 270 -6.24 -5.17 -11.10
N VAL A 271 -7.07 -4.60 -11.95
CA VAL A 271 -8.14 -3.67 -11.59
C VAL A 271 -9.45 -4.17 -12.16
N ASP A 272 -10.48 -4.24 -11.34
CA ASP A 272 -11.80 -4.74 -11.69
C ASP A 272 -12.81 -3.61 -11.46
N ARG A 273 -13.39 -3.13 -12.56
CA ARG A 273 -14.36 -2.03 -12.59
C ARG A 273 -15.74 -2.61 -12.84
N THR A 274 -16.62 -2.53 -11.86
CA THR A 274 -18.02 -2.94 -12.00
C THR A 274 -18.91 -1.69 -11.99
N ASP A 275 -19.55 -1.41 -13.12
CA ASP A 275 -20.50 -0.31 -13.29
C ASP A 275 -21.94 -0.81 -13.09
N LEU A 276 -22.56 -0.32 -12.03
CA LEU A 276 -23.92 -0.64 -11.60
C LEU A 276 -24.84 0.59 -11.67
N SER A 277 -24.43 1.65 -12.38
CA SER A 277 -25.20 2.88 -12.52
C SER A 277 -26.56 2.66 -13.19
N ASP A 278 -26.64 1.71 -14.13
CA ASP A 278 -27.88 1.17 -14.69
C ASP A 278 -27.98 -0.34 -14.37
N PRO A 279 -28.80 -0.75 -13.38
CA PRO A 279 -28.95 -2.16 -13.02
C PRO A 279 -29.47 -3.06 -14.15
N ARG A 280 -30.10 -2.52 -15.19
CA ARG A 280 -30.56 -3.28 -16.36
C ARG A 280 -29.45 -3.52 -17.38
N ARG A 281 -28.37 -2.75 -17.29
CA ARG A 281 -27.25 -2.74 -18.24
C ARG A 281 -25.92 -2.68 -17.49
N ALA A 282 -25.83 -3.39 -16.36
CA ALA A 282 -24.59 -3.48 -15.59
C ALA A 282 -23.46 -3.98 -16.50
N ARG A 283 -22.27 -3.41 -16.34
CA ARG A 283 -21.08 -3.77 -17.13
C ARG A 283 -19.88 -3.93 -16.23
N ARG A 284 -18.97 -4.83 -16.60
CA ARG A 284 -17.78 -5.09 -15.81
C ARG A 284 -16.56 -5.22 -16.71
N TRP A 285 -15.46 -4.61 -16.29
CA TRP A 285 -14.20 -4.66 -17.01
C TRP A 285 -13.09 -5.11 -16.09
N LEU A 286 -12.31 -6.07 -16.57
CA LEU A 286 -11.13 -6.56 -15.92
C LEU A 286 -9.91 -6.02 -16.67
N TYR A 287 -9.05 -5.34 -15.93
CA TYR A 287 -7.77 -4.82 -16.39
C TYR A 287 -6.68 -5.64 -15.73
N THR A 288 -5.83 -6.30 -16.49
CA THR A 288 -4.70 -7.10 -15.97
C THR A 288 -3.40 -6.51 -16.50
N PHE A 289 -2.42 -6.26 -15.62
CA PHE A 289 -1.13 -5.79 -16.08
C PHE A 289 -0.37 -6.93 -16.73
N VAL A 290 -0.03 -6.75 -18.01
CA VAL A 290 0.69 -7.75 -18.82
C VAL A 290 2.10 -7.26 -19.20
N GLY A 291 2.39 -5.97 -19.04
CA GLY A 291 3.64 -5.37 -19.49
C GLY A 291 3.58 -4.90 -20.93
N THR A 292 4.61 -4.18 -21.36
CA THR A 292 4.66 -3.57 -22.71
C THR A 292 4.86 -4.62 -23.80
N GLY A 293 4.21 -4.42 -24.94
CA GLY A 293 4.41 -5.25 -26.14
C GLY A 293 3.85 -6.67 -26.02
N GLN A 294 2.94 -6.92 -25.09
CA GLN A 294 2.20 -8.18 -25.01
C GLN A 294 0.93 -8.13 -25.86
N GLU A 295 0.54 -9.28 -26.40
CA GLU A 295 -0.75 -9.47 -27.07
C GLU A 295 -1.85 -9.81 -26.04
N PRO A 296 -3.14 -9.53 -26.35
CA PRO A 296 -4.25 -9.96 -25.51
C PRO A 296 -4.27 -11.48 -25.32
N SER A 297 -4.49 -11.93 -24.08
CA SER A 297 -4.61 -13.34 -23.73
C SER A 297 -6.06 -13.84 -23.71
N GLN A 298 -7.03 -12.94 -23.57
CA GLN A 298 -8.46 -13.23 -23.45
C GLN A 298 -9.23 -12.87 -24.72
N PRO A 299 -10.28 -13.64 -25.09
CA PRO A 299 -11.20 -13.25 -26.16
C PRO A 299 -11.82 -11.87 -25.91
N GLY A 300 -11.74 -10.97 -26.90
CA GLY A 300 -12.23 -9.60 -26.78
C GLY A 300 -11.34 -8.69 -25.91
N GLY A 301 -10.16 -9.17 -25.50
CA GLY A 301 -9.15 -8.38 -24.81
C GLY A 301 -8.49 -7.34 -25.73
N VAL A 302 -8.14 -6.19 -25.16
CA VAL A 302 -7.37 -5.13 -25.82
C VAL A 302 -6.20 -4.76 -24.90
N VAL A 303 -4.98 -4.76 -25.42
CA VAL A 303 -3.80 -4.31 -24.66
C VAL A 303 -3.52 -2.84 -24.95
N GLU A 304 -3.49 -2.02 -23.91
CA GLU A 304 -3.22 -0.58 -23.96
C GLU A 304 -2.35 -0.19 -22.76
N ALA A 305 -1.28 0.57 -22.98
CA ALA A 305 -0.34 1.02 -21.93
C ALA A 305 0.16 -0.11 -20.99
N GLY A 306 0.35 -1.32 -21.53
CA GLY A 306 0.79 -2.49 -20.77
C GLY A 306 -0.29 -3.19 -19.94
N TRP A 307 -1.56 -2.82 -20.13
CA TRP A 307 -2.73 -3.41 -19.49
C TRP A 307 -3.62 -4.09 -20.51
N GLU A 308 -3.92 -5.37 -20.29
CA GLU A 308 -4.99 -6.06 -21.00
C GLU A 308 -6.33 -5.69 -20.36
N LYS A 309 -7.25 -5.12 -21.14
CA LYS A 309 -8.62 -4.79 -20.76
C LYS A 309 -9.58 -5.74 -21.46
N VAL A 310 -10.44 -6.41 -20.69
CA VAL A 310 -11.51 -7.27 -21.21
C VAL A 310 -12.84 -6.94 -20.53
N GLU A 311 -13.93 -6.90 -21.30
CA GLU A 311 -15.28 -6.83 -20.73
C GLU A 311 -15.74 -8.23 -20.31
N VAL A 312 -16.25 -8.35 -19.09
CA VAL A 312 -16.71 -9.60 -18.51
C VAL A 312 -18.15 -9.44 -18.02
N TRP A 313 -18.83 -10.57 -17.79
CA TRP A 313 -20.15 -10.54 -17.19
C TRP A 313 -20.11 -9.92 -15.77
N PRO A 314 -21.08 -9.05 -15.42
CA PRO A 314 -21.16 -8.42 -14.10
C PRO A 314 -21.04 -9.40 -12.92
#